data_AF-A0A2E7TWR3-F1
#
_entry.id   AF-A0A2E7TWR3-F1
#
_cell.length_a   1.000
_cell.length_b   1.000
_cell.length_c   1.000
_cell.angle_alpha   90.00
_cell.angle_beta   90.00
_cell.angle_gamma   90.00
#
_symmetry.space_group_name_H-M   'P 1'
#
loop_
_entity.id
_entity.type
_entity.pdbx_description
1 polymer ?
#
loop_
_entity_poly.entity_id
_entity_poly.type
_entity_poly.pdbx_seq_one_letter_code
_entity_poly.pdbx_strand_id
1 'polypeptide(L)' 'MRRYGSPNEIVTDELLSYSAAAKELGCLDKQVTGRWANNRVENSHLPF' A
#
# COMPACT_ATOMS: atom_id res chain seq x y z
N MET A 1 10.67 0.12 4.35
CA MET A 1 11.58 0.04 3.18
C MET A 1 12.90 -0.71 3.40
N ARG A 2 13.24 -1.18 4.63
CA ARG A 2 14.55 -1.83 4.88
C ARG A 2 14.78 -3.17 4.15
N ARG A 3 13.72 -3.94 3.87
CA ARG A 3 13.82 -5.29 3.26
C ARG A 3 13.74 -5.28 1.73
N TYR A 4 12.94 -4.38 1.15
CA TYR A 4 12.68 -4.31 -0.30
C TYR A 4 13.04 -2.97 -0.95
N GLY A 5 13.73 -2.09 -0.21
CA GLY A 5 14.08 -0.74 -0.69
C GLY A 5 12.90 0.22 -0.73
N SER A 6 13.08 1.32 -1.47
CA SER A 6 12.11 2.39 -1.65
C SER A 6 11.24 2.10 -2.88
N PRO A 7 9.95 1.79 -2.71
CA PRO A 7 9.05 1.61 -3.83
C PRO A 7 8.71 2.96 -4.48
N ASN A 8 8.30 2.89 -5.75
CA ASN A 8 7.73 4.03 -6.45
C ASN A 8 6.31 4.32 -5.96
N GLU A 9 5.52 3.27 -5.68
CA GLU A 9 4.12 3.36 -5.26
C GLU A 9 3.81 2.32 -4.17
N ILE A 10 2.94 2.67 -3.25
CA ILE A 10 2.46 1.84 -2.14
C ILE A 10 0.93 1.78 -2.24
N VAL A 11 0.41 0.66 -2.73
CA VAL A 11 -1.03 0.46 -2.85
C VAL A 11 -1.60 -0.04 -1.52
N THR A 12 -2.59 0.66 -0.98
CA THR A 12 -3.29 0.27 0.27
C THR A 12 -4.80 0.46 0.14
N ASP A 13 -5.53 -0.11 1.10
CA ASP A 13 -6.96 0.17 1.27
C ASP A 13 -7.20 1.61 1.76
N GLU A 14 -8.45 2.07 1.66
CA GLU A 14 -8.89 3.42 2.05
C GLU A 14 -9.07 3.60 3.57
N LEU A 15 -8.43 2.75 4.39
CA LEU A 15 -8.48 2.88 5.85
C LEU A 15 -7.63 4.06 6.32
N LEU A 16 -8.20 4.88 7.22
CA LEU A 16 -7.55 6.05 7.83
C LEU A 16 -6.23 5.71 8.51
N SER A 17 -6.11 4.51 9.08
CA SER A 17 -4.88 4.02 9.71
C SER A 17 -3.70 3.93 8.74
N TYR A 18 -3.93 3.52 7.49
CA TYR A 18 -2.88 3.46 6.48
C TYR A 18 -2.41 4.84 6.05
N SER A 19 -3.33 5.79 5.88
CA SER A 19 -2.96 7.17 5.55
C SER A 19 -2.16 7.83 6.69
N ALA A 20 -2.57 7.60 7.95
CA ALA A 20 -1.83 8.07 9.11
C ALA A 20 -0.41 7.49 9.16
N ALA A 21 -0.27 6.17 8.95
CA ALA A 21 1.03 5.51 8.90
C ALA A 21 1.90 6.01 7.73
N ALA A 22 1.31 6.21 6.54
CA ALA A 22 2.02 6.74 5.38
C ALA A 22 2.54 8.17 5.62
N LYS A 23 1.80 8.97 6.38
CA LYS A 23 2.22 10.31 6.81
C LYS A 23 3.38 10.24 7.81
N GLU A 24 3.30 9.39 8.83
CA GLU A 24 4.40 9.20 9.80
C GLU A 24 5.68 8.67 9.13
N LEU A 25 5.53 7.80 8.13
CA LEU A 25 6.64 7.24 7.36
C LEU A 25 7.15 8.17 6.25
N GLY A 26 6.51 9.32 6.03
CA GLY A 26 6.91 10.29 5.01
C GLY A 26 6.79 9.76 3.57
N CYS A 27 5.85 8.86 3.32
CA CYS A 27 5.60 8.25 2.01
C CYS A 27 4.15 8.42 1.55
N LEU A 28 3.46 9.43 2.06
CA LEU A 28 2.07 9.73 1.70
C LEU A 28 1.91 10.05 0.21
N ASP A 29 2.91 10.68 -0.40
CA ASP A 29 3.00 10.97 -1.83
C ASP A 29 3.04 9.72 -2.70
N LYS A 30 3.46 8.59 -2.13
CA LYS A 30 3.56 7.29 -2.81
C LYS A 30 2.33 6.43 -2.56
N GLN A 31 1.42 6.83 -1.67
CA GLN A 31 0.24 6.06 -1.36
C GLN A 31 -0.74 6.14 -2.53
N VAL A 32 -1.10 4.98 -3.06
CA VAL A 32 -2.12 4.86 -4.10
C VAL A 32 -3.31 4.14 -3.50
N THR A 33 -4.46 4.78 -3.54
CA THR A 33 -5.75 4.18 -3.19
C THR A 33 -6.65 4.19 -4.41
N GLY A 34 -7.56 3.24 -4.47
CA GLY A 34 -8.53 3.20 -5.55
C GLY A 34 -9.23 1.86 -5.64
N ARG A 35 -10.43 1.89 -6.20
CA ARG A 35 -11.22 0.69 -6.46
C ARG A 35 -10.41 -0.27 -7.33
N TRP A 36 -10.21 -1.50 -6.84
CA TRP A 36 -9.45 -2.59 -7.48
C TRP A 36 -7.92 -2.42 -7.54
N ALA A 37 -7.35 -1.34 -6.99
CA ALA A 37 -5.90 -1.14 -7.02
C ALA A 37 -5.16 -2.22 -6.21
N ASN A 38 -5.76 -2.67 -5.10
CA ASN A 38 -5.21 -3.67 -4.18
C ASN A 38 -5.44 -5.13 -4.63
N ASN A 39 -6.16 -5.39 -5.73
CA ASN A 39 -6.56 -6.74 -6.18
C ASN A 39 -5.39 -7.73 -6.26
N ARG A 40 -4.19 -7.25 -6.64
CA ARG A 40 -2.99 -8.11 -6.69
C ARG A 40 -2.65 -8.69 -5.32
N VAL A 41 -2.73 -7.88 -4.27
CA VAL A 41 -2.48 -8.31 -2.89
C VAL A 41 -3.63 -9.20 -2.41
N GLU A 42 -4.88 -8.87 -2.73
CA GLU A 42 -6.03 -9.69 -2.37
C GLU A 42 -5.93 -11.11 -2.98
N ASN A 43 -5.63 -11.20 -4.27
CA ASN A 43 -5.46 -12.48 -4.97
C ASN A 43 -4.24 -13.27 -4.52
N SER A 44 -3.24 -12.62 -3.89
CA SER A 44 -2.04 -13.31 -3.41
C SER A 44 -2.32 -14.30 -2.27
N HIS A 45 -3.47 -14.18 -1.60
CA HIS A 45 -3.91 -15.09 -0.54
C HIS A 45 -4.70 -16.29 -1.06
N LEU A 46 -5.09 -16.28 -2.33
CA LEU A 46 -5.85 -17.39 -2.90
C LEU A 46 -4.94 -18.63 -3.04
N PRO A 47 -5.47 -19.82 -2.76
CA PRO A 47 -4.76 -21.06 -3.05
C PRO A 47 -4.49 -21.18 -4.55
N PHE A 48 -3.29 -21.69 -4.87
CA PHE A 48 -2.86 -21.99 -6.24
C PHE A 48 -3.56 -23.23 -6.80
#